data_AF-A0A7C7YLF6-F1
#
_entry.id   AF-A0A7C7YLF6-F1
#
_cell.length_a   1.000
_cell.length_b   1.000
_cell.length_c   1.000
_cell.angle_alpha   90.00
_cell.angle_beta   90.00
_cell.angle_gamma   90.00
#
_symmetry.space_group_name_H-M   'P 1'
#
loop_
_entity.id
_entity.type
_entity.pdbx_description
1 polymer ?
#
loop_
_entity_poly.entity_id
_entity_poly.type
_entity_poly.pdbx_seq_one_letter_code
_entity_poly.pdbx_strand_id
1 'polypeptide(L)'
;MSRDQNPVLIGVAQSIQRKDDLADTVGPLEMMIEIARSAAEDSGAGAGVAGVLAAADTLAVVSLIGTRSTNPPDGVARELGIDPKRKFMTRVGGEMPLVLVNELAGCIAAGESEVALILGANALASMMKARKTGVELDWLGTGEGEPELMGTTEPGT
;
A
#
# COMPACT_ATOMS: atom_id res chain seq x y z
N MET A 1 -18.25 22.39 0.02
CA MET A 1 -17.01 21.91 -0.63
C MET A 1 -16.75 22.76 -1.87
N SER A 2 -15.52 23.23 -2.06
CA SER A 2 -15.10 23.71 -3.36
C SER A 2 -15.10 22.54 -4.35
N ARG A 3 -15.31 22.79 -5.65
CA ARG A 3 -15.13 21.75 -6.69
C ARG A 3 -13.71 21.19 -6.70
N ASP A 4 -12.74 21.95 -6.19
CA ASP A 4 -11.33 21.59 -6.17
C ASP A 4 -10.99 20.50 -5.14
N GLN A 5 -11.92 20.16 -4.24
CA GLN A 5 -11.75 19.13 -3.21
C GLN A 5 -12.57 17.88 -3.49
N ASN A 6 -13.09 17.71 -4.71
CA ASN A 6 -13.81 16.49 -5.05
C ASN A 6 -12.81 15.33 -5.24
N PRO A 7 -12.88 14.28 -4.43
CA PRO A 7 -11.97 13.15 -4.56
C PRO A 7 -12.21 12.42 -5.88
N VAL A 8 -11.12 12.09 -6.56
CA VAL A 8 -11.13 11.34 -7.83
C VAL A 8 -10.06 10.25 -7.79
N LEU A 9 -10.35 9.09 -8.36
CA LEU A 9 -9.35 8.05 -8.62
C LEU A 9 -8.62 8.41 -9.91
N ILE A 10 -7.32 8.69 -9.81
CA ILE A 10 -6.55 9.12 -10.98
C ILE A 10 -5.80 7.97 -11.65
N GLY A 11 -5.40 6.92 -10.91
CA GLY A 11 -4.69 5.77 -11.48
C GLY A 11 -4.88 4.52 -10.64
N VAL A 12 -4.91 3.36 -11.31
CA VAL A 12 -5.13 2.05 -10.69
C VAL A 12 -4.21 1.00 -11.32
N ALA A 13 -3.82 0.00 -10.53
CA ALA A 13 -3.06 -1.13 -11.04
C ALA A 13 -3.32 -2.40 -10.24
N GLN A 14 -3.12 -3.54 -10.89
CA GLN A 14 -3.19 -4.87 -10.27
C GLN A 14 -2.16 -5.77 -10.92
N SER A 15 -1.48 -6.58 -10.11
CA SER A 15 -0.57 -7.63 -10.57
C SER A 15 -0.92 -8.96 -9.90
N ILE A 16 -0.83 -10.06 -10.64
CA ILE A 16 -1.03 -11.41 -10.12
C ILE A 16 0.17 -12.26 -10.51
N GLN A 17 0.91 -12.73 -9.51
CA GLN A 17 2.06 -13.59 -9.72
C GLN A 17 1.66 -15.06 -9.59
N ARG A 18 1.86 -15.83 -10.67
CA ARG A 18 1.69 -17.28 -10.71
C ARG A 18 3.03 -17.91 -11.05
N LYS A 19 3.86 -18.08 -10.03
CA LYS A 19 5.21 -18.66 -10.15
C LYS A 19 5.21 -20.09 -9.65
N ASP A 20 5.75 -20.99 -10.47
CA ASP A 20 5.89 -22.39 -10.10
C ASP A 20 7.09 -22.62 -9.19
N ASP A 21 8.20 -21.92 -9.42
CA ASP A 21 9.35 -21.94 -8.53
C ASP A 21 9.20 -20.88 -7.43
N LEU A 22 9.55 -21.24 -6.20
CA LEU A 22 9.61 -20.31 -5.08
C LEU A 22 10.74 -19.28 -5.25
N ALA A 23 11.83 -19.66 -5.93
CA ALA A 23 12.94 -18.75 -6.23
C ALA A 23 12.51 -17.55 -7.11
N ASP A 24 11.46 -17.72 -7.92
CA ASP A 24 10.93 -16.67 -8.79
C ASP A 24 9.82 -15.85 -8.14
N THR A 25 9.42 -16.19 -6.90
CA THR A 25 8.37 -15.45 -6.18
C THR A 25 8.93 -14.17 -5.60
N VAL A 26 8.18 -13.08 -5.78
CA VAL A 26 8.45 -11.80 -5.12
C VAL A 26 7.61 -11.66 -3.85
N GLY A 27 8.12 -10.90 -2.88
CA GLY A 27 7.42 -10.67 -1.63
C GLY A 27 6.30 -9.62 -1.73
N PRO A 28 5.46 -9.53 -0.70
CA PRO A 28 4.37 -8.55 -0.65
C PRO A 28 4.86 -7.10 -0.78
N LEU A 29 6.05 -6.77 -0.24
CA LEU A 29 6.57 -5.42 -0.34
C LEU A 29 6.90 -5.08 -1.80
N GLU A 30 7.67 -5.94 -2.47
CA GLU A 30 8.04 -5.82 -3.88
C GLU A 30 6.82 -5.70 -4.78
N MET A 31 5.79 -6.51 -4.53
CA MET A 31 4.51 -6.42 -5.25
C MET A 31 3.88 -5.03 -5.10
N MET A 32 3.86 -4.47 -3.89
CA MET A 32 3.31 -3.13 -3.66
C MET A 32 4.14 -2.04 -4.33
N ILE A 33 5.47 -2.17 -4.38
CA ILE A 33 6.36 -1.26 -5.10
C ILE A 33 6.09 -1.26 -6.60
N GLU A 34 5.98 -2.44 -7.20
CA GLU A 34 5.62 -2.61 -8.61
C GLU A 34 4.27 -1.97 -8.92
N ILE A 35 3.24 -2.32 -8.13
CA ILE A 35 1.87 -1.83 -8.34
C ILE A 35 1.77 -0.31 -8.12
N ALA A 36 2.48 0.26 -7.13
CA ALA A 36 2.50 1.71 -6.91
C ALA A 36 3.04 2.46 -8.14
N ARG A 37 4.13 1.97 -8.74
CA ARG A 37 4.70 2.55 -9.97
C ARG A 37 3.73 2.42 -11.14
N SER A 38 3.10 1.26 -11.31
CA SER A 38 2.11 1.03 -12.36
C SER A 38 0.86 1.89 -12.21
N ALA A 39 0.36 2.09 -10.98
CA ALA A 39 -0.79 2.96 -10.72
C ALA A 39 -0.45 4.44 -10.99
N ALA A 40 0.76 4.86 -10.65
CA ALA A 40 1.25 6.19 -10.97
C ALA A 40 1.43 6.39 -12.49
N GLU A 41 1.83 5.35 -13.22
CA GLU A 41 1.88 5.37 -14.69
C GLU A 41 0.48 5.46 -15.30
N ASP A 42 -0.46 4.64 -14.84
CA ASP A 42 -1.88 4.63 -15.28
C ASP A 42 -2.55 6.00 -15.10
N SER A 43 -2.07 6.80 -14.15
CA SER A 43 -2.60 8.15 -13.94
C SER A 43 -2.49 9.09 -15.15
N GLY A 44 -1.55 8.81 -16.06
CA GLY A 44 -1.29 9.66 -17.23
C GLY A 44 -0.89 11.11 -16.88
N ALA A 45 -0.55 11.38 -15.62
CA ALA A 45 -0.21 12.73 -15.17
C ALA A 45 1.10 13.19 -15.83
N GLY A 46 1.13 14.43 -16.33
CA GLY A 46 2.30 14.99 -16.99
C GLY A 46 3.55 15.11 -16.10
N ALA A 47 3.39 14.99 -14.78
CA ALA A 47 4.47 14.92 -13.81
C ALA A 47 5.25 13.58 -13.86
N GLY A 48 4.73 12.58 -14.56
CA GLY A 48 5.30 11.24 -14.65
C GLY A 48 5.20 10.44 -13.35
N VAL A 49 5.64 9.17 -13.40
CA VAL A 49 5.57 8.22 -12.27
C VAL A 49 6.19 8.81 -11.00
N ALA A 50 7.40 9.36 -11.10
CA ALA A 50 8.10 9.93 -9.94
C ALA A 50 7.36 11.14 -9.35
N GLY A 51 6.81 12.02 -10.19
CA GLY A 51 6.08 13.20 -9.73
C GLY A 51 4.78 12.84 -9.00
N VAL A 52 4.04 11.86 -9.51
CA VAL A 52 2.80 11.38 -8.87
C VAL A 52 3.09 10.72 -7.54
N LEU A 53 4.11 9.85 -7.46
CA LEU A 53 4.49 9.20 -6.21
C LEU A 53 5.02 10.21 -5.19
N ALA A 54 5.82 11.19 -5.61
CA ALA A 54 6.32 12.24 -4.72
C ALA A 54 5.21 13.18 -4.21
N ALA A 55 4.11 13.31 -4.95
CA ALA A 55 2.96 14.11 -4.52
C ALA A 55 2.11 13.40 -3.45
N ALA A 56 2.22 12.07 -3.30
CA ALA A 56 1.44 11.31 -2.33
C ALA A 56 1.80 11.73 -0.88
N ASP A 57 0.91 12.50 -0.25
CA ASP A 57 1.06 12.94 1.13
C ASP A 57 0.51 11.93 2.15
N THR A 58 -0.28 10.97 1.69
CA THR A 58 -0.88 9.93 2.53
C THR A 58 -0.68 8.56 1.90
N LEU A 59 -0.14 7.61 2.66
CA LEU A 59 0.10 6.22 2.27
C LEU A 59 -0.64 5.26 3.20
N ALA A 60 -1.58 4.49 2.65
CA ALA A 60 -2.36 3.51 3.40
C ALA A 60 -2.12 2.10 2.85
N VAL A 61 -1.75 1.16 3.72
CA VAL A 61 -1.56 -0.25 3.34
C VAL A 61 -2.66 -1.13 3.94
N VAL A 62 -3.29 -1.96 3.13
CA VAL A 62 -4.21 -3.01 3.61
C VAL A 62 -3.39 -4.10 4.29
N SER A 63 -3.81 -4.52 5.49
CA SER A 63 -3.10 -5.50 6.31
C SER A 63 -2.77 -6.80 5.55
N LEU A 64 -1.54 -7.29 5.75
CA LEU A 64 -0.99 -8.46 5.06
C LEU A 64 -1.18 -9.72 5.93
N ILE A 65 -1.92 -10.72 5.44
CA ILE A 65 -2.06 -11.99 6.14
C ILE A 65 -0.76 -12.81 6.03
N GLY A 66 -0.31 -13.35 7.17
CA GLY A 66 0.75 -14.37 7.22
C GLY A 66 2.17 -13.83 7.29
N THR A 67 2.39 -12.55 7.03
CA THR A 67 3.72 -11.92 7.12
C THR A 67 4.07 -11.58 8.57
N ARG A 68 5.34 -11.76 8.97
CA ARG A 68 5.86 -11.33 10.30
C ARG A 68 6.12 -9.81 10.38
N SER A 69 5.58 -9.07 9.42
CA SER A 69 5.90 -7.68 9.12
C SER A 69 5.77 -6.73 10.30
N THR A 70 6.75 -5.85 10.46
CA THR A 70 6.77 -4.81 11.48
C THR A 70 6.09 -3.53 10.99
N ASN A 71 6.35 -3.03 9.77
CA ASN A 71 5.73 -1.78 9.28
C ASN A 71 5.69 -1.59 7.74
N PRO A 72 4.80 -2.30 7.01
CA PRO A 72 4.78 -2.23 5.54
C PRO A 72 4.66 -0.83 4.91
N PRO A 73 3.86 0.11 5.45
CA PRO A 73 3.84 1.49 4.95
C PRO A 73 5.23 2.15 4.95
N ASP A 74 6.02 1.92 6.01
CA ASP A 74 7.38 2.43 6.11
C ASP A 74 8.31 1.83 5.05
N GLY A 75 8.26 0.50 4.89
CA GLY A 75 9.01 -0.19 3.85
C GLY A 75 8.67 0.34 2.46
N VAL A 76 7.38 0.55 2.16
CA VAL A 76 6.95 1.08 0.86
C VAL A 76 7.51 2.48 0.62
N ALA A 77 7.36 3.37 1.59
CA ALA A 77 7.83 4.74 1.47
C ALA A 77 9.34 4.79 1.21
N ARG A 78 10.12 3.97 1.93
CA ARG A 78 11.57 3.86 1.76
C ARG A 78 11.96 3.37 0.37
N GLU A 79 11.38 2.27 -0.11
CA GLU A 79 11.73 1.67 -1.40
C GLU A 79 11.26 2.50 -2.60
N LEU A 80 10.20 3.31 -2.44
CA LEU A 80 9.77 4.30 -3.45
C LEU A 80 10.54 5.62 -3.37
N GLY A 81 11.25 5.89 -2.27
CA GLY A 81 11.92 7.17 -2.04
C GLY A 81 10.95 8.33 -1.83
N ILE A 82 9.82 8.08 -1.17
CA ILE A 82 8.77 9.08 -0.87
C ILE A 82 8.66 9.32 0.64
N ASP A 83 8.15 10.50 1.02
CA ASP A 83 7.99 10.90 2.42
C ASP A 83 6.57 11.41 2.70
N PRO A 84 5.55 10.52 2.71
CA PRO A 84 4.18 10.89 2.98
C PRO A 84 4.05 11.40 4.42
N LYS A 85 3.29 12.49 4.61
CA LYS A 85 2.97 13.08 5.92
C LYS A 85 2.24 12.09 6.82
N ARG A 86 1.42 11.21 6.24
CA ARG A 86 0.67 10.16 6.95
C ARG A 86 0.99 8.81 6.32
N LYS A 87 1.39 7.84 7.15
CA LYS A 87 1.56 6.45 6.73
C LYS A 87 0.95 5.51 7.76
N PHE A 88 0.00 4.69 7.35
CA PHE A 88 -0.71 3.79 8.27
C PHE A 88 -1.15 2.52 7.56
N MET A 89 -1.57 1.53 8.35
CA MET A 89 -2.13 0.31 7.81
C MET A 89 -3.45 -0.08 8.46
N THR A 90 -4.24 -0.87 7.77
CA THR A 90 -5.52 -1.34 8.30
C THR A 90 -5.33 -2.50 9.27
N ARG A 91 -6.43 -2.87 9.95
CA ARG A 91 -6.55 -4.22 10.53
C ARG A 91 -6.80 -5.25 9.43
N VAL A 92 -6.76 -6.54 9.77
CA VAL A 92 -7.13 -7.61 8.84
C VAL A 92 -8.65 -7.59 8.61
N GLY A 93 -9.08 -7.49 7.36
CA GLY A 93 -10.48 -7.51 6.97
C GLY A 93 -10.63 -7.39 5.46
N GLY A 94 -11.57 -8.13 4.86
CA GLY A 94 -11.80 -8.10 3.40
C GLY A 94 -12.48 -6.81 2.93
N GLU A 95 -13.14 -6.11 3.84
CA GLU A 95 -13.80 -4.82 3.66
C GLU A 95 -12.83 -3.63 3.70
N MET A 96 -11.63 -3.84 4.24
CA MET A 96 -10.64 -2.78 4.48
C MET A 96 -10.22 -1.99 3.23
N PRO A 97 -10.06 -2.57 2.03
CA PRO A 97 -9.80 -1.78 0.82
C PRO A 97 -10.89 -0.74 0.55
N LEU A 98 -12.17 -1.12 0.72
CA LEU A 98 -13.29 -0.21 0.50
C LEU A 98 -13.39 0.86 1.60
N VAL A 99 -13.12 0.45 2.84
CA VAL A 99 -13.03 1.38 3.97
C VAL A 99 -11.95 2.44 3.73
N LEU A 100 -10.76 2.05 3.26
CA LEU A 100 -9.70 3.01 2.92
C LEU A 100 -10.09 3.98 1.80
N VAL A 101 -10.75 3.48 0.74
CA VAL A 101 -11.22 4.35 -0.35
C VAL A 101 -12.16 5.42 0.19
N ASN A 102 -13.12 5.03 1.04
CA ASN A 102 -14.07 5.98 1.62
C ASN A 102 -13.40 6.96 2.60
N GLU A 103 -12.51 6.46 3.46
CA GLU A 103 -11.76 7.28 4.42
C GLU A 103 -10.94 8.36 3.71
N LEU A 104 -10.11 7.95 2.74
CA LEU A 104 -9.20 8.87 2.06
C LEU A 104 -9.94 9.83 1.12
N ALA A 105 -11.06 9.40 0.52
CA ALA A 105 -11.95 10.30 -0.18
C ALA A 105 -12.52 11.37 0.77
N GLY A 106 -12.85 11.00 2.02
CA GLY A 106 -13.25 11.92 3.08
C GLY A 106 -12.15 12.92 3.45
N CYS A 107 -10.91 12.44 3.65
CA CYS A 107 -9.76 13.31 3.94
C CYS A 107 -9.50 14.31 2.80
N ILE A 108 -9.58 13.88 1.53
CA ILE A 108 -9.43 14.78 0.38
C ILE A 108 -10.56 15.82 0.34
N ALA A 109 -11.80 15.36 0.55
CA ALA A 109 -12.96 16.24 0.61
C ALA A 109 -12.87 17.29 1.73
N ALA A 110 -12.22 16.94 2.85
CA ALA A 110 -11.94 17.83 3.97
C ALA A 110 -10.71 18.73 3.76
N GLY A 111 -9.87 18.45 2.75
CA GLY A 111 -8.60 19.15 2.52
C GLY A 111 -7.45 18.71 3.43
N GLU A 112 -7.57 17.54 4.07
CA GLU A 112 -6.55 16.94 4.93
C GLU A 112 -5.47 16.17 4.16
N SER A 113 -5.79 15.78 2.92
CA SER A 113 -4.90 15.12 1.97
C SER A 113 -5.19 15.66 0.57
N GLU A 114 -4.17 15.77 -0.27
CA GLU A 114 -4.28 16.16 -1.68
C GLU A 114 -4.12 14.93 -2.58
N VAL A 115 -3.13 14.09 -2.28
CA VAL A 115 -2.88 12.83 -2.99
C VAL A 115 -2.66 11.70 -2.00
N ALA A 116 -3.47 10.66 -2.12
CA ALA A 116 -3.41 9.49 -1.27
C ALA A 116 -3.16 8.21 -2.08
N LEU A 117 -2.29 7.33 -1.56
CA LEU A 117 -1.91 6.06 -2.17
C LEU A 117 -2.40 4.90 -1.32
N ILE A 118 -3.24 4.04 -1.89
CA ILE A 118 -3.73 2.80 -1.27
C ILE A 118 -3.00 1.62 -1.89
N LEU A 119 -2.40 0.76 -1.07
CA LEU A 119 -1.70 -0.44 -1.52
C LEU A 119 -2.11 -1.67 -0.71
N GLY A 120 -1.91 -2.84 -1.30
CA GLY A 120 -2.06 -4.12 -0.63
C GLY A 120 -1.45 -5.22 -1.49
N ALA A 121 -1.06 -6.32 -0.84
CA ALA A 121 -0.54 -7.49 -1.51
C ALA A 121 -0.86 -8.75 -0.71
N ASN A 122 -0.81 -9.91 -1.37
CA ASN A 122 -0.99 -11.19 -0.70
C ASN A 122 -0.11 -12.25 -1.38
N ALA A 123 0.76 -12.90 -0.60
CA ALA A 123 1.63 -13.97 -1.06
C ALA A 123 1.41 -15.28 -0.28
N LEU A 124 0.22 -15.46 0.33
CA LEU A 124 -0.09 -16.59 1.22
C LEU A 124 0.18 -17.96 0.58
N ALA A 125 -0.11 -18.13 -0.71
CA ALA A 125 0.16 -19.38 -1.42
C ALA A 125 1.66 -19.72 -1.44
N SER A 126 2.51 -18.76 -1.81
CA SER A 126 3.96 -18.90 -1.82
C SER A 126 4.51 -19.15 -0.41
N MET A 127 4.00 -18.42 0.59
CA MET A 127 4.39 -18.60 1.99
C MET A 127 4.03 -20.00 2.52
N MET A 128 2.84 -20.50 2.21
CA MET A 128 2.42 -21.85 2.60
C MET A 128 3.27 -22.92 1.92
N LYS A 129 3.58 -22.74 0.63
CA LYS A 129 4.44 -23.66 -0.12
C LYS A 129 5.86 -23.68 0.44
N ALA A 130 6.47 -22.51 0.67
CA ALA A 130 7.79 -22.38 1.28
C ALA A 130 7.87 -23.05 2.65
N ARG A 131 6.89 -22.79 3.52
CA ARG A 131 6.79 -23.45 4.82
C ARG A 131 6.68 -24.98 4.71
N LYS A 132 5.92 -25.48 3.73
CA LYS A 132 5.74 -26.92 3.50
C LYS A 132 7.03 -27.58 2.99
N THR A 133 7.81 -26.89 2.17
CA THR A 133 9.05 -27.42 1.56
C THR A 133 10.31 -27.09 2.34
N GLY A 134 10.20 -26.32 3.44
CA GLY A 134 11.36 -25.87 4.22
C GLY A 134 12.28 -24.91 3.48
N VAL A 135 11.75 -24.20 2.46
CA VAL A 135 12.50 -23.22 1.68
C VAL A 135 12.38 -21.86 2.37
N GLU A 136 13.51 -21.18 2.51
CA GLU A 136 13.56 -19.80 2.97
C GLU A 136 13.28 -18.85 1.80
N LEU A 137 12.50 -17.79 2.05
CA LEU A 137 12.12 -16.81 1.03
C LEU A 137 13.02 -15.58 1.18
N ASP A 138 13.74 -15.25 0.12
CA ASP A 138 14.58 -14.05 0.03
C ASP A 138 13.76 -12.84 -0.44
N TRP A 139 12.81 -12.43 0.39
CA TRP A 139 11.94 -11.27 0.14
C TRP A 139 12.39 -10.07 0.96
N LEU A 140 12.11 -8.87 0.46
CA LEU A 140 12.38 -7.63 1.19
C LEU A 140 11.64 -7.60 2.53
N GLY A 141 12.34 -7.09 3.54
CA GLY A 141 11.76 -6.78 4.85
C GLY A 141 10.79 -5.62 4.76
N THR A 142 9.68 -5.72 5.47
CA THR A 142 8.55 -4.79 5.39
C THR A 142 8.71 -3.54 6.26
N GLY A 143 9.87 -2.87 6.25
CA GLY A 143 10.10 -1.64 7.02
C GLY A 143 10.38 -1.82 8.53
N GLU A 144 10.66 -0.71 9.21
CA GLU A 144 11.09 -0.67 10.62
C GLU A 144 10.03 -0.08 11.57
N GLY A 145 10.09 -0.45 12.84
CA GLY A 145 9.18 0.06 13.89
C GLY A 145 7.78 -0.57 13.89
N GLU A 146 6.88 -0.02 14.70
CA GLU A 146 5.46 -0.41 14.69
C GLU A 146 4.66 0.48 13.74
N PRO A 147 3.67 -0.06 13.02
CA PRO A 147 2.87 0.71 12.10
C PRO A 147 1.78 1.46 12.86
N GLU A 148 1.46 2.68 12.41
CA GLU A 148 0.23 3.32 12.80
C GLU A 148 -0.95 2.48 12.26
N LEU A 149 -1.94 2.18 13.12
CA LEU A 149 -3.11 1.41 12.75
C LEU A 149 -4.31 2.32 12.52
N MET A 150 -5.06 2.03 11.45
CA MET A 150 -6.29 2.74 11.16
C MET A 150 -7.27 2.68 12.34
N GLY A 151 -7.71 3.86 12.81
CA GLY A 151 -8.66 4.00 13.91
C GLY A 151 -8.07 3.85 15.30
N THR A 152 -6.77 4.11 15.50
CA THR A 152 -6.17 4.28 16.85
C THR A 152 -6.04 5.74 17.28
N THR A 153 -6.30 6.70 16.40
CA THR A 153 -6.36 8.12 16.74
C THR A 153 -7.81 8.55 16.97
N GLU A 154 -8.14 8.61 18.27
CA GLU A 154 -9.36 9.09 18.94
C GLU A 154 -10.60 8.17 18.99
N PRO A 155 -11.17 7.95 20.20
CA PRO A 155 -12.52 7.39 20.33
C PRO A 155 -13.51 8.42 19.77
N GLY A 156 -14.36 7.98 18.84
CA GLY A 156 -15.47 8.81 18.36
C GLY A 156 -16.32 9.29 19.54
N THR A 157 -16.43 10.59 19.68
CA THR A 157 -17.35 11.28 20.61
C THR A 157 -18.79 11.17 20.17
#